data_AF-A0A535M9L2-F1
#
_entry.id   AF-A0A535M9L2-F1
#
_cell.length_a   1.000
_cell.length_b   1.000
_cell.length_c   1.000
_cell.angle_alpha   90.00
_cell.angle_beta   90.00
_cell.angle_gamma   90.00
#
_symmetry.space_group_name_H-M   'P 1'
#
loop_
_entity.id
_entity.type
_entity.pdbx_description
1 polymer ?
#
loop_
_entity_poly.entity_id
_entity_poly.type
_entity_poly.pdbx_seq_one_letter_code
_entity_poly.pdbx_strand_id
1 'polypeptide(L)'
;MDTKEQTPKLFDNRGSLEQMPLANLLQSMQAQRATGTLQVRQGSETFALFFLFGHLFHAYGDGTQGEEAVFVPLTWQHGDYTFDPKSKLPAEETIKASTADILAEAERRGLAPSNSGSADRAVPTMTASTPTTTAKAPTPVAPNNSPPAPATETSVSATELYPLPVGRLVYESLKTAFVDFPKLLRSLSADRLTGYLRLTGQASRGMILFYQGSLIESFYDGGAVVTTGRTAFTLYKNDVDRGEGTMDVIDLSPEVVTAIYQLLTAPTILQGLLARFVDVKALLEYLQEEQLHGSLLARAPDEMGIIMLRGGHLLGAFTRSQPQLSPQADVVLALCKDPRTRIEVKAVADLEEPSSVNLEDMLTSPAMAHQSARTAPSPPPVAQRPAYAPGPPAPQHAPPPVQAETDVDWEGLMNQLYALADESLGNRAKKVKEMLASTEPHLDALDRTIDRISQTSIMFVDPARLANLADQMRQVLEAER
;
A
#
# COMPACT_ATOMS: atom_id res chain seq x y z
N MET A 1 -16.48 -47.49 10.79
CA MET A 1 -17.05 -46.32 11.48
C MET A 1 -16.67 -45.13 10.62
N ASP A 2 -17.52 -44.85 9.62
CA ASP A 2 -17.30 -43.81 8.64
C ASP A 2 -17.82 -42.48 9.19
N THR A 3 -16.91 -41.63 9.65
CA THR A 3 -17.20 -40.22 9.93
C THR A 3 -17.27 -39.50 8.58
N LYS A 4 -18.47 -39.33 8.04
CA LYS A 4 -18.70 -38.45 6.89
C LYS A 4 -18.43 -37.01 7.32
N GLU A 5 -17.31 -36.45 6.88
CA GLU A 5 -17.13 -35.00 6.80
C GLU A 5 -18.18 -34.44 5.83
N GLN A 6 -19.21 -33.84 6.42
CA GLN A 6 -20.26 -33.15 5.69
C GLN A 6 -19.68 -31.78 5.29
N THR A 7 -19.35 -31.62 4.01
CA THR A 7 -18.97 -30.34 3.43
C THR A 7 -20.11 -29.34 3.70
N PRO A 8 -19.85 -28.18 4.33
CA PRO A 8 -20.92 -27.23 4.65
C PRO A 8 -21.59 -26.78 3.35
N LYS A 9 -22.91 -26.92 3.29
CA LYS A 9 -23.70 -26.41 2.16
C LYS A 9 -23.52 -24.89 2.08
N LEU A 10 -23.33 -24.38 0.87
CA LEU A 10 -23.36 -22.94 0.58
C LEU A 10 -24.70 -22.38 1.10
N PHE A 11 -24.67 -21.27 1.82
CA PHE A 11 -25.90 -20.63 2.28
C PHE A 11 -26.39 -19.69 1.19
N ASP A 12 -27.69 -19.70 0.93
CA ASP A 12 -28.30 -18.72 0.02
C ASP A 12 -28.44 -17.38 0.75
N ASN A 13 -28.29 -16.26 0.03
CA ASN A 13 -28.43 -14.92 0.61
C ASN A 13 -29.86 -14.59 1.09
N ARG A 14 -30.85 -15.44 0.81
CA ARG A 14 -32.23 -15.35 1.33
C ARG A 14 -32.79 -16.76 1.50
N GLY A 15 -33.62 -16.97 2.51
CA GLY A 15 -34.27 -18.26 2.76
C GLY A 15 -35.20 -18.23 3.97
N SER A 16 -35.68 -19.42 4.36
CA SER A 16 -36.51 -19.63 5.56
C SER A 16 -35.73 -20.39 6.64
N LEU A 17 -35.94 -20.02 7.91
CA LEU A 17 -35.38 -20.70 9.08
C LEU A 17 -35.91 -22.14 9.22
N GLU A 18 -37.04 -22.48 8.60
CA GLU A 18 -37.57 -23.84 8.54
C GLU A 18 -36.67 -24.76 7.70
N GLN A 19 -36.04 -24.19 6.66
CA GLN A 19 -35.15 -24.90 5.75
C GLN A 19 -33.72 -24.96 6.31
N MET A 20 -33.28 -23.87 6.93
CA MET A 20 -31.95 -23.75 7.53
C MET A 20 -32.06 -23.04 8.88
N PRO A 21 -32.10 -23.79 9.99
CA PRO A 21 -32.18 -23.21 11.33
C PRO A 21 -31.07 -22.19 11.55
N LEU A 22 -31.34 -21.13 12.33
CA LEU A 22 -30.42 -20.02 12.49
C LEU A 22 -29.04 -20.50 12.98
N ALA A 23 -28.97 -21.44 13.91
CA ALA A 23 -27.70 -22.01 14.39
C ALA A 23 -26.81 -22.55 13.25
N ASN A 24 -27.41 -23.30 12.32
CA ASN A 24 -26.70 -23.85 11.17
C ASN A 24 -26.30 -22.76 10.16
N LEU A 25 -27.13 -21.72 10.04
CA LEU A 25 -26.82 -20.55 9.21
C LEU A 25 -25.63 -19.79 9.81
N LEU A 26 -25.60 -19.52 11.12
CA LEU A 26 -24.48 -18.88 11.80
C LEU A 26 -23.18 -19.70 11.61
N GLN A 27 -23.24 -21.02 11.76
CA GLN A 27 -22.10 -21.91 11.54
C GLN A 27 -21.61 -21.88 10.08
N SER A 28 -22.54 -21.87 9.12
CA SER A 28 -22.20 -21.83 7.69
C SER A 28 -21.58 -20.49 7.30
N MET A 29 -22.12 -19.39 7.83
CA MET A 29 -21.58 -18.03 7.66
C MET A 29 -20.21 -17.88 8.32
N GLN A 30 -19.99 -18.52 9.46
CA GLN A 30 -18.67 -18.61 10.09
C GLN A 30 -17.67 -19.39 9.21
N ALA A 31 -18.05 -20.58 8.74
CA ALA A 31 -17.21 -21.42 7.89
C ALA A 31 -16.84 -20.74 6.56
N GLN A 32 -17.76 -19.96 6.00
CA GLN A 32 -17.57 -19.22 4.75
C GLN A 32 -16.97 -17.82 4.97
N ARG A 33 -16.61 -17.47 6.22
CA ARG A 33 -16.06 -16.16 6.62
C ARG A 33 -16.90 -14.98 6.11
N ALA A 34 -18.23 -15.10 6.18
CA ALA A 34 -19.16 -14.10 5.67
C ALA A 34 -18.98 -12.75 6.38
N THR A 35 -19.07 -11.66 5.62
CA THR A 35 -19.06 -10.28 6.14
C THR A 35 -20.28 -9.54 5.59
N GLY A 36 -21.07 -8.91 6.45
CA GLY A 36 -22.31 -8.25 6.07
C GLY A 36 -23.37 -8.29 7.16
N THR A 37 -24.61 -7.93 6.82
CA THR A 37 -25.73 -7.95 7.77
C THR A 37 -26.70 -9.06 7.41
N LEU A 38 -26.93 -9.97 8.34
CA LEU A 38 -28.01 -10.93 8.31
C LEU A 38 -29.22 -10.35 9.03
N GLN A 39 -30.30 -10.11 8.30
CA GLN A 39 -31.60 -9.77 8.86
C GLN A 39 -32.42 -11.04 9.02
N VAL A 40 -32.96 -11.27 10.20
CA VAL A 40 -33.82 -12.41 10.53
C VAL A 40 -35.16 -11.86 11.01
N ARG A 41 -36.27 -12.36 10.46
CA ARG A 41 -37.61 -11.85 10.74
C ARG A 41 -38.62 -12.96 10.99
N GLN A 42 -39.39 -12.82 12.06
CA GLN A 42 -40.54 -13.66 12.37
C GLN A 42 -41.72 -12.77 12.79
N GLY A 43 -42.79 -12.73 11.99
CA GLY A 43 -43.93 -11.85 12.24
C GLY A 43 -43.54 -10.36 12.24
N SER A 44 -43.74 -9.68 13.37
CA SER A 44 -43.37 -8.27 13.58
C SER A 44 -41.96 -8.07 14.14
N GLU A 45 -41.31 -9.13 14.61
CA GLU A 45 -39.98 -9.06 15.23
C GLU A 45 -38.90 -9.20 14.14
N THR A 46 -37.88 -8.33 14.20
CA THR A 46 -36.74 -8.32 13.28
C THR A 46 -35.45 -8.12 14.05
N PHE A 47 -34.49 -8.99 13.81
CA PHE A 47 -33.15 -8.94 14.38
C PHE A 47 -32.12 -8.79 13.28
N ALA A 48 -31.21 -7.84 13.48
CA ALA A 48 -30.07 -7.58 12.61
C ALA A 48 -28.80 -8.13 13.27
N LEU A 49 -28.20 -9.14 12.64
CA LEU A 49 -26.97 -9.78 13.06
C LEU A 49 -25.85 -9.35 12.11
N PHE A 50 -24.80 -8.73 12.63
CA PHE A 50 -23.71 -8.19 11.85
C PHE A 50 -22.52 -9.12 11.93
N PHE A 51 -22.04 -9.53 10.76
CA PHE A 51 -20.91 -10.43 10.61
C PHE A 51 -19.69 -9.69 10.09
N LEU A 52 -18.54 -10.02 10.66
CA LEU A 52 -17.23 -9.61 10.21
C LEU A 52 -16.30 -10.84 10.20
N PHE A 53 -15.85 -11.26 9.02
CA PHE A 53 -15.00 -12.44 8.83
C PHE A 53 -15.58 -13.74 9.42
N GLY A 54 -16.90 -13.90 9.35
CA GLY A 54 -17.60 -15.05 9.91
C GLY A 54 -17.86 -14.97 11.43
N HIS A 55 -17.40 -13.90 12.09
CA HIS A 55 -17.68 -13.64 13.50
C HIS A 55 -18.87 -12.72 13.65
N LEU A 56 -19.74 -13.00 14.62
CA LEU A 56 -20.74 -12.05 15.06
C LEU A 56 -20.04 -10.86 15.73
N PHE A 57 -20.20 -9.69 15.13
CA PHE A 57 -19.57 -8.44 15.55
C PHE A 57 -20.55 -7.56 16.36
N HIS A 58 -21.79 -7.52 15.92
CA HIS A 58 -22.85 -6.76 16.56
C HIS A 58 -24.18 -7.46 16.32
N ALA A 59 -25.14 -7.24 17.21
CA ALA A 59 -26.51 -7.63 16.98
C ALA A 59 -27.45 -6.62 17.64
N TYR A 60 -28.56 -6.34 17.00
CA TYR A 60 -29.66 -5.59 17.61
C TYR A 60 -31.00 -6.09 17.10
N GLY A 61 -32.03 -5.99 17.93
CA GLY A 61 -33.40 -6.27 17.54
C GLY A 61 -34.33 -6.15 18.73
N ASP A 62 -35.53 -5.64 18.47
CA ASP A 62 -36.60 -5.47 19.45
C ASP A 62 -36.16 -4.83 20.80
N GLY A 63 -35.34 -3.77 20.71
CA GLY A 63 -34.84 -3.03 21.88
C GLY A 63 -33.69 -3.72 22.64
N THR A 64 -33.21 -4.87 22.19
CA THR A 64 -32.03 -5.58 22.73
C THR A 64 -30.82 -5.41 21.81
N GLN A 65 -29.61 -5.50 22.38
CA GLN A 65 -28.34 -5.35 21.67
C GLN A 65 -27.29 -6.33 22.22
N GLY A 66 -26.31 -6.69 21.39
CA GLY A 66 -25.23 -7.60 21.78
C GLY A 66 -25.66 -9.07 21.78
N GLU A 67 -25.03 -9.89 22.61
CA GLU A 67 -25.26 -11.34 22.66
C GLU A 67 -26.73 -11.70 22.96
N GLU A 68 -27.41 -10.91 23.80
CA GLU A 68 -28.83 -11.10 24.11
C GLU A 68 -29.74 -10.94 22.89
N ALA A 69 -29.37 -10.08 21.93
CA ALA A 69 -30.09 -9.93 20.67
C ALA A 69 -29.87 -11.11 19.69
N VAL A 70 -28.91 -12.00 19.97
CA VAL A 70 -28.67 -13.22 19.18
C VAL A 70 -29.49 -14.39 19.72
N PHE A 71 -29.66 -14.47 21.04
CA PHE A 71 -30.34 -15.58 21.70
C PHE A 71 -31.83 -15.67 21.38
N VAL A 72 -32.51 -14.53 21.22
CA VAL A 72 -33.94 -14.49 20.87
C VAL A 72 -34.21 -15.17 19.52
N PRO A 73 -33.62 -14.73 18.39
CA PRO A 73 -33.87 -15.36 17.10
C PRO A 73 -33.32 -16.80 16.99
N LEU A 74 -32.39 -17.22 17.85
CA LEU A 74 -31.93 -18.62 17.91
C LEU A 74 -33.02 -19.61 18.36
N THR A 75 -34.04 -19.13 19.08
CA THR A 75 -35.22 -19.94 19.49
C THR A 75 -36.24 -20.14 18.38
N TRP A 76 -36.14 -19.38 17.28
CA TRP A 76 -37.15 -19.38 16.23
C TRP A 76 -37.03 -20.60 15.32
N GLN A 77 -38.14 -21.32 15.14
CA GLN A 77 -38.23 -22.43 14.19
C GLN A 77 -38.78 -22.03 12.81
N HIS A 78 -39.44 -20.86 12.73
CA HIS A 78 -40.06 -20.35 11.51
C HIS A 78 -39.66 -18.89 11.31
N GLY A 79 -39.57 -18.42 10.07
CA GLY A 79 -39.21 -17.03 9.77
C GLY A 79 -38.34 -16.94 8.53
N ASP A 80 -38.18 -15.74 8.01
CA ASP A 80 -37.36 -15.48 6.84
C ASP A 80 -36.03 -14.85 7.25
N TYR A 81 -35.00 -15.10 6.47
CA TYR A 81 -33.73 -14.40 6.60
C TYR A 81 -33.28 -13.78 5.27
N THR A 82 -32.52 -12.70 5.36
CA THR A 82 -31.87 -12.06 4.21
C THR A 82 -30.50 -11.57 4.62
N PHE A 83 -29.49 -11.93 3.84
CA PHE A 83 -28.12 -11.48 4.01
C PHE A 83 -27.76 -10.41 2.97
N ASP A 84 -27.25 -9.28 3.45
CA ASP A 84 -26.70 -8.22 2.61
C ASP A 84 -25.18 -8.10 2.84
N PRO A 85 -24.35 -8.60 1.92
CA PRO A 85 -22.89 -8.51 2.02
C PRO A 85 -22.35 -7.09 1.81
N LYS A 86 -23.16 -6.15 1.30
CA LYS A 86 -22.76 -4.76 1.03
C LYS A 86 -23.22 -3.79 2.12
N SER A 87 -23.86 -4.30 3.17
CA SER A 87 -24.38 -3.50 4.27
C SER A 87 -23.25 -2.86 5.07
N LYS A 88 -23.42 -1.59 5.44
CA LYS A 88 -22.47 -0.87 6.29
C LYS A 88 -22.56 -1.40 7.71
N LEU A 89 -21.45 -1.93 8.22
CA LEU A 89 -21.37 -2.41 9.58
C LEU A 89 -21.38 -1.24 10.59
N PRO A 90 -22.08 -1.38 11.74
CA PRO A 90 -22.02 -0.43 12.84
C PRO A 90 -20.58 -0.23 13.32
N ALA A 91 -20.29 0.93 13.93
CA ALA A 91 -18.98 1.20 14.52
C ALA A 91 -18.79 0.57 15.92
N GLU A 92 -19.88 0.08 16.52
CA GLU A 92 -19.89 -0.47 17.86
C GLU A 92 -19.84 -2.00 17.82
N GLU A 93 -18.83 -2.60 18.45
CA GLU A 93 -18.79 -4.04 18.72
C GLU A 93 -19.52 -4.33 20.02
N THR A 94 -20.56 -5.16 19.96
CA THR A 94 -21.35 -5.54 21.15
C THR A 94 -21.34 -7.02 21.46
N ILE A 95 -20.66 -7.81 20.65
CA ILE A 95 -20.52 -9.25 20.82
C ILE A 95 -19.04 -9.55 20.98
N LYS A 96 -18.65 -10.13 22.11
CA LYS A 96 -17.24 -10.43 22.41
C LYS A 96 -16.95 -11.93 22.39
N ALA A 97 -17.96 -12.75 22.65
CA ALA A 97 -17.87 -14.20 22.55
C ALA A 97 -17.74 -14.65 21.08
N SER A 98 -17.07 -15.79 20.86
CA SER A 98 -17.03 -16.37 19.53
C SER A 98 -18.41 -16.92 19.14
N THR A 99 -18.70 -17.01 17.83
CA THR A 99 -19.95 -17.63 17.34
C THR A 99 -20.13 -19.05 17.90
N ALA A 100 -19.05 -19.80 18.08
CA ALA A 100 -19.08 -21.14 18.69
C ALA A 100 -19.46 -21.09 20.17
N ASP A 101 -18.93 -20.13 20.94
CA ASP A 101 -19.27 -19.95 22.35
C ASP A 101 -20.73 -19.51 22.54
N ILE A 102 -21.23 -18.62 21.67
CA ILE A 102 -22.63 -18.18 21.67
C ILE A 102 -23.57 -19.36 21.38
N LEU A 103 -23.24 -20.20 20.40
CA LEU A 103 -24.03 -21.39 20.09
C LEU A 103 -23.98 -22.43 21.21
N ALA A 104 -22.81 -22.68 21.79
CA ALA A 104 -22.67 -23.57 22.94
C ALA A 104 -23.44 -23.05 24.17
N GLU A 105 -23.45 -21.73 24.38
CA GLU A 105 -24.23 -21.10 25.43
C GLU A 105 -25.74 -21.17 25.16
N ALA A 106 -26.17 -20.99 23.91
CA ALA A 106 -27.57 -21.18 23.51
C ALA A 106 -28.03 -22.63 23.71
N GLU A 107 -27.19 -23.61 23.40
CA GLU A 107 -27.45 -25.03 23.64
C GLU A 107 -27.55 -25.34 25.15
N ARG A 108 -26.63 -24.80 25.96
CA ARG A 108 -26.70 -24.91 27.44
C ARG A 108 -27.99 -24.33 28.02
N ARG A 109 -28.50 -23.25 27.42
CA ARG A 109 -29.76 -22.61 27.82
C ARG A 109 -31.01 -23.29 27.23
N GLY A 110 -30.84 -24.31 26.37
CA GLY A 110 -31.94 -24.97 25.67
C GLY A 110 -32.64 -24.10 24.62
N LEU A 111 -31.94 -23.09 24.09
CA LEU A 111 -32.46 -22.08 23.16
C LEU A 111 -32.25 -22.47 21.69
N ALA A 112 -31.36 -23.43 21.39
CA ALA A 112 -31.13 -23.92 20.02
C ALA A 112 -31.92 -25.21 19.76
N PRO A 113 -32.69 -25.31 18.66
CA PRO A 113 -33.39 -26.55 18.32
C PRO A 113 -32.37 -27.66 17.98
N SER A 114 -32.38 -28.75 18.77
CA SER A 114 -31.51 -29.91 18.58
C SER A 114 -31.88 -30.63 17.27
N ASN A 115 -31.00 -30.59 16.27
CA ASN A 115 -31.25 -31.23 14.98
C ASN A 115 -30.63 -32.64 14.95
N SER A 116 -31.28 -33.61 15.60
CA SER A 116 -31.09 -35.04 15.28
C SER A 116 -32.01 -35.38 14.10
N GLY A 117 -31.38 -35.74 12.98
CA GLY A 117 -31.98 -35.63 11.66
C GLY A 117 -33.20 -36.50 11.35
N SER A 118 -33.90 -36.11 10.28
CA SER A 118 -34.63 -37.03 9.40
C SER A 118 -34.70 -36.41 8.01
N ALA A 119 -34.22 -37.16 7.01
CA ALA A 119 -34.59 -36.98 5.63
C ALA A 119 -36.07 -37.34 5.42
N ASP A 120 -36.62 -36.93 4.27
CA ASP A 120 -37.96 -37.16 3.73
C ASP A 120 -39.11 -36.25 4.21
N ARG A 121 -39.43 -35.22 3.42
CA ARG A 121 -40.59 -35.28 2.49
C ARG A 121 -40.77 -34.01 1.66
N ALA A 122 -40.90 -34.25 0.35
CA ALA A 122 -41.89 -33.70 -0.57
C ALA A 122 -42.03 -32.17 -0.76
N VAL A 123 -41.70 -31.76 -1.98
CA VAL A 123 -42.15 -30.56 -2.70
C VAL A 123 -43.68 -30.39 -2.61
N PRO A 124 -44.18 -29.14 -2.59
CA PRO A 124 -44.96 -28.73 -3.75
C PRO A 124 -44.71 -27.29 -4.23
N THR A 125 -45.05 -27.15 -5.50
CA THR A 125 -45.06 -26.02 -6.42
C THR A 125 -46.08 -24.93 -6.04
N MET A 126 -45.96 -23.76 -6.71
CA MET A 126 -46.89 -22.62 -6.87
C MET A 126 -46.53 -21.41 -6.00
N THR A 127 -46.49 -20.15 -6.45
CA THR A 127 -46.93 -19.51 -7.70
C THR A 127 -46.30 -18.12 -7.77
N ALA A 128 -45.97 -17.66 -8.97
CA ALA A 128 -45.55 -16.29 -9.23
C ALA A 128 -46.67 -15.29 -8.91
N SER A 129 -46.32 -14.14 -8.34
CA SER A 129 -47.15 -12.93 -8.35
C SER A 129 -46.25 -11.69 -8.28
N THR A 130 -46.16 -11.00 -9.41
CA THR A 130 -45.78 -9.59 -9.53
C THR A 130 -46.79 -8.70 -8.82
N PRO A 131 -46.37 -7.49 -8.43
CA PRO A 131 -47.08 -6.33 -8.98
C PRO A 131 -46.13 -5.26 -9.54
N THR A 132 -46.54 -4.76 -10.70
CA THR A 132 -46.15 -3.51 -11.37
C THR A 132 -46.79 -2.32 -10.65
N THR A 133 -46.14 -1.15 -10.66
CA THR A 133 -46.69 0.21 -10.90
C THR A 133 -45.71 1.26 -10.31
N THR A 134 -44.87 1.96 -11.07
CA THR A 134 -45.08 3.17 -11.91
C THR A 134 -44.48 4.43 -11.24
N ALA A 135 -43.39 4.89 -11.87
CA ALA A 135 -42.92 6.27 -12.10
C ALA A 135 -43.31 7.43 -11.16
N LYS A 136 -42.29 8.18 -10.70
CA LYS A 136 -42.04 9.57 -11.15
C LYS A 136 -40.70 10.14 -10.65
N ALA A 137 -39.85 10.59 -11.58
CA ALA A 137 -38.92 11.70 -11.39
C ALA A 137 -39.61 13.00 -11.90
N PRO A 138 -39.17 14.19 -11.46
CA PRO A 138 -38.32 15.00 -12.36
C PRO A 138 -37.25 15.88 -11.66
N THR A 139 -36.02 15.86 -12.22
CA THR A 139 -35.08 16.95 -12.68
C THR A 139 -34.95 18.31 -11.92
N PRO A 140 -34.02 19.22 -12.32
CA PRO A 140 -32.55 19.17 -12.31
C PRO A 140 -31.93 20.48 -11.71
N VAL A 141 -30.64 20.51 -11.34
CA VAL A 141 -29.91 21.80 -11.19
C VAL A 141 -28.50 21.68 -11.80
N ALA A 142 -28.12 22.74 -12.50
CA ALA A 142 -27.08 22.87 -13.51
C ALA A 142 -25.66 23.22 -12.92
N PRO A 143 -24.62 23.34 -13.77
CA PRO A 143 -23.21 23.17 -13.44
C PRO A 143 -22.54 24.45 -12.96
N ASN A 144 -21.40 24.34 -12.25
CA ASN A 144 -20.52 25.48 -12.02
C ASN A 144 -19.17 25.24 -12.70
N ASN A 145 -18.80 26.21 -13.55
CA ASN A 145 -17.61 26.28 -14.38
C ASN A 145 -16.67 27.34 -13.78
N SER A 146 -15.40 27.02 -13.54
CA SER A 146 -14.34 28.01 -13.33
C SER A 146 -13.06 27.56 -14.06
N PRO A 147 -12.50 28.36 -15.00
CA PRO A 147 -11.24 28.07 -15.71
C PRO A 147 -9.95 28.39 -14.91
N PRO A 148 -8.77 27.98 -15.42
CA PRO A 148 -7.55 27.73 -14.66
C PRO A 148 -6.54 28.90 -14.63
N ALA A 149 -5.56 28.83 -13.73
CA ALA A 149 -4.41 29.72 -13.65
C ALA A 149 -3.12 28.91 -13.36
N PRO A 150 -1.92 29.41 -13.73
CA PRO A 150 -0.98 28.66 -14.57
C PRO A 150 0.23 28.03 -13.86
N ALA A 151 0.75 27.01 -14.56
CA ALA A 151 2.05 26.34 -14.55
C ALA A 151 3.08 26.64 -13.44
N THR A 152 3.50 25.56 -12.78
CA THR A 152 4.88 25.40 -12.31
C THR A 152 5.43 24.13 -12.96
N GLU A 153 6.39 24.29 -13.87
CA GLU A 153 7.15 23.19 -14.45
C GLU A 153 7.85 22.44 -13.31
N THR A 154 7.26 21.31 -12.93
CA THR A 154 7.78 20.46 -11.87
C THR A 154 8.77 19.51 -12.53
N SER A 155 10.04 19.62 -12.15
CA SER A 155 11.04 18.58 -12.35
C SER A 155 10.41 17.22 -12.07
N VAL A 156 10.47 16.31 -13.04
CA VAL A 156 9.76 15.03 -13.02
C VAL A 156 10.27 14.18 -11.84
N SER A 157 9.58 14.24 -10.71
CA SER A 157 9.84 13.40 -9.55
C SER A 157 9.62 11.94 -9.97
N ALA A 158 10.65 11.12 -9.88
CA ALA A 158 10.65 9.69 -10.21
C ALA A 158 9.83 8.81 -9.23
N THR A 159 8.86 9.40 -8.53
CA THR A 159 8.17 8.74 -7.43
C THR A 159 6.71 9.15 -7.30
N GLU A 160 6.06 9.46 -8.41
CA GLU A 160 4.59 9.33 -8.42
C GLU A 160 4.27 7.85 -8.23
N LEU A 161 3.47 7.50 -7.22
CA LEU A 161 3.08 6.11 -6.93
C LEU A 161 2.50 5.49 -8.22
N TYR A 162 3.23 4.54 -8.82
CA TYR A 162 2.80 3.90 -10.06
C TYR A 162 1.39 3.32 -9.90
N PRO A 163 0.53 3.36 -10.94
CA PRO A 163 -0.69 2.56 -10.90
C PRO A 163 -0.29 1.09 -10.74
N LEU A 164 -1.11 0.34 -10.02
CA LEU A 164 -0.88 -1.08 -9.78
C LEU A 164 -2.06 -1.88 -10.32
N PRO A 165 -1.82 -3.12 -10.75
CA PRO A 165 -2.89 -3.97 -11.22
C PRO A 165 -3.83 -4.30 -10.07
N VAL A 166 -5.13 -4.38 -10.36
CA VAL A 166 -6.10 -4.89 -9.38
C VAL A 166 -5.98 -6.41 -9.28
N GLY A 167 -6.14 -6.92 -8.06
CA GLY A 167 -6.20 -8.34 -7.76
C GLY A 167 -7.50 -8.72 -7.06
N ARG A 168 -7.53 -9.92 -6.48
CA ARG A 168 -8.64 -10.36 -5.65
C ARG A 168 -8.57 -9.62 -4.31
N LEU A 169 -9.58 -8.81 -4.00
CA LEU A 169 -9.70 -8.20 -2.67
C LEU A 169 -9.96 -9.30 -1.64
N VAL A 170 -9.01 -9.51 -0.73
CA VAL A 170 -9.17 -10.35 0.47
C VAL A 170 -9.88 -9.54 1.55
N TYR A 171 -9.44 -8.29 1.71
CA TYR A 171 -10.04 -7.32 2.61
C TYR A 171 -10.20 -6.00 1.88
N GLU A 172 -11.35 -5.35 2.04
CA GLU A 172 -11.68 -4.10 1.37
C GLU A 172 -12.06 -3.04 2.42
N SER A 173 -11.48 -1.85 2.26
CA SER A 173 -11.81 -0.62 2.98
C SER A 173 -11.85 -0.78 4.51
N LEU A 174 -10.89 -1.53 5.07
CA LEU A 174 -10.72 -1.66 6.50
C LEU A 174 -10.34 -0.30 7.09
N LYS A 175 -11.21 0.28 7.92
CA LYS A 175 -10.88 1.49 8.66
C LYS A 175 -9.74 1.21 9.62
N THR A 176 -8.62 1.89 9.46
CA THR A 176 -7.40 1.64 10.23
C THR A 176 -7.62 1.80 11.74
N ALA A 177 -8.52 2.69 12.16
CA ALA A 177 -8.86 2.90 13.57
C ALA A 177 -9.37 1.66 14.32
N PHE A 178 -9.84 0.63 13.60
CA PHE A 178 -10.37 -0.62 14.17
C PHE A 178 -9.51 -1.83 13.85
N VAL A 179 -8.33 -1.63 13.23
CA VAL A 179 -7.46 -2.72 12.81
C VAL A 179 -6.35 -2.92 13.84
N ASP A 180 -6.28 -4.12 14.41
CA ASP A 180 -5.08 -4.60 15.10
C ASP A 180 -4.03 -4.96 14.03
N PHE A 181 -3.20 -3.97 13.69
CA PHE A 181 -2.24 -4.07 12.60
C PHE A 181 -1.20 -5.19 12.80
N PRO A 182 -0.54 -5.33 13.98
CA PRO A 182 0.35 -6.46 14.23
C PRO A 182 -0.34 -7.82 14.12
N LYS A 183 -1.58 -7.97 14.61
CA LYS A 183 -2.33 -9.23 14.47
C LYS A 183 -2.69 -9.51 13.02
N LEU A 184 -3.08 -8.49 12.25
CA LEU A 184 -3.36 -8.62 10.83
C LEU A 184 -2.12 -9.11 10.07
N LEU A 185 -0.96 -8.45 10.22
CA LEU A 185 0.25 -8.85 9.49
C LEU A 185 0.68 -10.29 9.82
N ARG A 186 0.55 -10.71 11.08
CA ARG A 186 0.82 -12.11 11.48
C ARG A 186 -0.17 -13.09 10.86
N SER A 187 -1.46 -12.73 10.77
CA SER A 187 -2.46 -13.57 10.09
C SER A 187 -2.14 -13.69 8.59
N LEU A 188 -1.85 -12.57 7.92
CA LEU A 188 -1.51 -12.56 6.48
C LEU A 188 -0.23 -13.36 6.20
N SER A 189 0.74 -13.32 7.12
CA SER A 189 1.94 -14.13 7.05
C SER A 189 1.63 -15.62 7.20
N ALA A 190 0.84 -16.00 8.21
CA ALA A 190 0.44 -17.39 8.44
C ALA A 190 -0.40 -17.96 7.28
N ASP A 191 -1.28 -17.13 6.70
CA ASP A 191 -2.12 -17.48 5.56
C ASP A 191 -1.33 -17.47 4.22
N ARG A 192 -0.03 -17.18 4.26
CA ARG A 192 0.88 -17.12 3.09
C ARG A 192 0.40 -16.15 1.99
N LEU A 193 -0.08 -14.97 2.39
CA LEU A 193 -0.51 -13.94 1.45
C LEU A 193 0.57 -13.70 0.38
N THR A 194 0.14 -13.65 -0.88
CA THR A 194 0.96 -13.20 -2.01
C THR A 194 0.22 -12.04 -2.67
N GLY A 195 0.69 -10.82 -2.46
CA GLY A 195 -0.04 -9.65 -2.88
C GLY A 195 0.48 -8.38 -2.21
N TYR A 196 -0.41 -7.42 -1.97
CA TYR A 196 -0.04 -6.21 -1.26
C TYR A 196 -1.18 -5.67 -0.39
N LEU A 197 -0.80 -4.99 0.69
CA LEU A 197 -1.69 -4.14 1.46
C LEU A 197 -1.59 -2.73 0.91
N ARG A 198 -2.71 -2.04 0.76
CA ARG A 198 -2.77 -0.65 0.32
C ARG A 198 -3.42 0.20 1.40
N LEU A 199 -2.73 1.23 1.85
CA LEU A 199 -3.26 2.27 2.72
C LEU A 199 -3.64 3.50 1.90
N THR A 200 -4.84 4.00 2.11
CA THR A 200 -5.34 5.25 1.52
C THR A 200 -5.71 6.20 2.66
N GLY A 201 -4.86 7.19 2.91
CA GLY A 201 -5.10 8.31 3.83
C GLY A 201 -5.69 9.54 3.14
N GLN A 202 -5.76 10.66 3.86
CA GLN A 202 -6.23 11.93 3.29
C GLN A 202 -5.21 12.56 2.32
N ALA A 203 -3.93 12.52 2.68
CA ALA A 203 -2.82 13.01 1.87
C ALA A 203 -1.64 12.02 1.83
N SER A 204 -1.83 10.82 2.40
CA SER A 204 -0.84 9.75 2.41
C SER A 204 -1.35 8.52 1.66
N ARG A 205 -0.42 7.81 1.03
CA ARG A 205 -0.65 6.51 0.41
C ARG A 205 0.46 5.57 0.83
N GLY A 206 0.09 4.37 1.25
CA GLY A 206 1.04 3.36 1.68
C GLY A 206 0.82 2.06 0.94
N MET A 207 1.88 1.27 0.80
CA MET A 207 1.80 -0.09 0.31
C MET A 207 2.80 -0.98 1.02
N ILE A 208 2.40 -2.22 1.32
CA ILE A 208 3.30 -3.27 1.81
C ILE A 208 3.13 -4.49 0.92
N LEU A 209 4.21 -4.95 0.30
CA LEU A 209 4.21 -6.15 -0.54
C LEU A 209 4.49 -7.39 0.30
N PHE A 210 3.73 -8.45 0.00
CA PHE A 210 3.89 -9.79 0.55
C PHE A 210 4.12 -10.81 -0.56
N TYR A 211 5.03 -11.74 -0.33
CA TYR A 211 5.28 -12.89 -1.20
C TYR A 211 5.29 -14.16 -0.34
N GLN A 212 4.33 -15.06 -0.57
CA GLN A 212 4.18 -16.32 0.17
C GLN A 212 4.17 -16.18 1.71
N GLY A 213 3.60 -15.08 2.21
CA GLY A 213 3.51 -14.77 3.65
C GLY A 213 4.70 -13.98 4.20
N SER A 214 5.75 -13.76 3.42
CA SER A 214 6.88 -12.91 3.79
C SER A 214 6.65 -11.48 3.32
N LEU A 215 6.89 -10.50 4.19
CA LEU A 215 6.97 -9.10 3.79
C LEU A 215 8.26 -8.91 2.99
N ILE A 216 8.15 -8.36 1.78
CA ILE A 216 9.31 -8.17 0.91
C ILE A 216 9.70 -6.71 0.71
N GLU A 217 8.73 -5.79 0.68
CA GLU A 217 9.01 -4.37 0.49
C GLU A 217 7.86 -3.50 1.02
N SER A 218 8.16 -2.25 1.37
CA SER A 218 7.16 -1.26 1.78
C SER A 218 7.39 0.07 1.06
N PHE A 219 6.31 0.77 0.75
CA PHE A 219 6.32 2.08 0.09
C PHE A 219 5.37 3.00 0.83
N TYR A 220 5.76 4.26 0.98
CA TYR A 220 4.92 5.26 1.61
C TYR A 220 5.16 6.62 0.98
N ASP A 221 4.09 7.21 0.47
CA ASP A 221 4.01 8.55 -0.09
C ASP A 221 3.21 9.43 0.85
N GLY A 222 3.89 10.36 1.53
CA GLY A 222 3.27 11.37 2.39
C GLY A 222 3.06 12.73 1.70
N GLY A 223 3.17 12.80 0.38
CA GLY A 223 2.95 14.00 -0.44
C GLY A 223 4.19 14.83 -0.75
N ALA A 224 5.26 14.73 0.04
CA ALA A 224 6.52 15.44 -0.22
C ALA A 224 7.62 14.54 -0.81
N VAL A 225 7.80 13.36 -0.19
CA VAL A 225 8.82 12.38 -0.57
C VAL A 225 8.20 11.01 -0.44
N VAL A 226 8.45 10.17 -1.44
CA VAL A 226 8.16 8.75 -1.33
C VAL A 226 9.34 8.05 -0.69
N THR A 227 9.04 7.30 0.35
CA THR A 227 9.99 6.49 1.11
C THR A 227 9.75 5.01 0.81
N THR A 228 10.80 4.20 1.01
CA THR A 228 10.75 2.74 0.82
C THR A 228 11.30 2.00 2.04
N GLY A 229 11.17 0.68 2.06
CA GLY A 229 11.72 -0.19 3.09
C GLY A 229 11.20 0.11 4.49
N ARG A 230 12.09 0.04 5.47
CA ARG A 230 11.73 0.13 6.90
C ARG A 230 11.15 1.48 7.30
N THR A 231 11.65 2.56 6.71
CA THR A 231 11.13 3.91 6.96
C THR A 231 9.68 4.01 6.47
N ALA A 232 9.40 3.52 5.26
CA ALA A 232 8.06 3.48 4.71
C ALA A 232 7.10 2.66 5.57
N PHE A 233 7.54 1.47 6.00
CA PHE A 233 6.76 0.64 6.91
C PHE A 233 6.44 1.34 8.23
N THR A 234 7.40 2.07 8.80
CA THR A 234 7.20 2.81 10.05
C THR A 234 6.18 3.93 9.87
N LEU A 235 6.24 4.67 8.76
CA LEU A 235 5.25 5.70 8.43
C LEU A 235 3.87 5.11 8.17
N TYR A 236 3.79 4.01 7.41
CA TYR A 236 2.57 3.25 7.19
C TYR A 236 1.95 2.82 8.53
N LYS A 237 2.75 2.20 9.40
CA LYS A 237 2.32 1.75 10.73
C LYS A 237 1.81 2.92 11.57
N ASN A 238 2.51 4.05 11.56
CA ASN A 238 2.11 5.23 12.33
C ASN A 238 0.74 5.77 11.90
N ASP A 239 0.45 5.81 10.60
CA ASP A 239 -0.88 6.22 10.10
C ASP A 239 -1.96 5.23 10.53
N VAL A 240 -1.67 3.93 10.47
CA VAL A 240 -2.60 2.90 10.92
C VAL A 240 -2.87 2.99 12.42
N ASP A 241 -1.82 3.17 13.24
CA ASP A 241 -1.93 3.31 14.70
C ASP A 241 -2.71 4.58 15.10
N ARG A 242 -2.64 5.64 14.30
CA ARG A 242 -3.46 6.86 14.47
C ARG A 242 -4.90 6.68 14.00
N GLY A 243 -5.21 5.57 13.33
CA GLY A 243 -6.51 5.32 12.73
C GLY A 243 -6.80 6.21 11.52
N GLU A 244 -5.76 6.66 10.83
CA GLU A 244 -5.89 7.49 9.63
C GLU A 244 -6.04 6.61 8.38
N GLY A 245 -7.12 6.86 7.62
CA GLY A 245 -7.34 6.22 6.32
C GLY A 245 -8.04 4.86 6.35
N THR A 246 -8.01 4.21 5.19
CA THR A 246 -8.57 2.88 4.96
C THR A 246 -7.54 1.98 4.32
N MET A 247 -7.61 0.69 4.63
CA MET A 247 -6.69 -0.31 4.14
C MET A 247 -7.40 -1.39 3.34
N ASP A 248 -6.85 -1.73 2.19
CA ASP A 248 -7.23 -2.88 1.39
C ASP A 248 -6.14 -3.93 1.45
N VAL A 249 -6.51 -5.21 1.36
CA VAL A 249 -5.58 -6.31 1.18
C VAL A 249 -5.92 -7.01 -0.12
N ILE A 250 -4.99 -6.98 -1.05
CA ILE A 250 -5.15 -7.47 -2.41
C ILE A 250 -4.28 -8.72 -2.56
N ASP A 251 -4.89 -9.82 -2.99
CA ASP A 251 -4.24 -11.06 -3.34
C ASP A 251 -4.00 -11.13 -4.86
N LEU A 252 -2.80 -11.57 -5.23
CA LEU A 252 -2.29 -11.58 -6.59
C LEU A 252 -1.56 -12.88 -6.87
N SER A 253 -1.30 -13.18 -8.14
CA SER A 253 -0.41 -14.29 -8.46
C SER A 253 1.03 -13.95 -8.10
N PRO A 254 1.86 -14.96 -7.74
CA PRO A 254 3.29 -14.77 -7.48
C PRO A 254 4.00 -14.03 -8.60
N GLU A 255 3.64 -14.30 -9.86
CA GLU A 255 4.24 -13.67 -11.02
C GLU A 255 4.01 -12.16 -11.03
N VAL A 256 2.80 -11.72 -10.70
CA VAL A 256 2.43 -10.30 -10.66
C VAL A 256 3.10 -9.60 -9.49
N VAL A 257 3.18 -10.22 -8.31
CA VAL A 257 3.90 -9.64 -7.16
C VAL A 257 5.37 -9.44 -7.48
N THR A 258 6.01 -10.43 -8.08
CA THR A 258 7.41 -10.33 -8.51
C THR A 258 7.60 -9.22 -9.57
N ALA A 259 6.63 -9.03 -10.47
CA ALA A 259 6.66 -7.93 -11.44
C ALA A 259 6.45 -6.56 -10.80
N ILE A 260 5.57 -6.43 -9.79
CA ILE A 260 5.41 -5.18 -9.02
C ILE A 260 6.70 -4.87 -8.25
N TYR A 261 7.32 -5.87 -7.64
CA TYR A 261 8.61 -5.70 -6.96
C TYR A 261 9.64 -5.10 -7.91
N GLN A 262 9.81 -5.68 -9.11
CA GLN A 262 10.73 -5.16 -10.13
C GLN A 262 10.33 -3.78 -10.64
N LEU A 263 9.05 -3.51 -10.88
CA LEU A 263 8.57 -2.18 -11.27
C LEU A 263 9.08 -1.11 -10.29
N LEU A 264 9.19 -1.45 -9.01
CA LEU A 264 9.58 -0.53 -7.97
C LEU A 264 11.09 -0.51 -7.72
N THR A 265 11.78 -1.65 -7.78
CA THR A 265 13.18 -1.79 -7.38
C THR A 265 14.17 -1.91 -8.54
N ALA A 266 13.75 -2.37 -9.72
CA ALA A 266 14.65 -2.59 -10.84
C ALA A 266 15.29 -1.27 -11.33
N PRO A 267 16.54 -1.30 -11.81
CA PRO A 267 17.17 -0.14 -12.43
C PRO A 267 16.47 0.22 -13.75
N THR A 268 16.43 1.51 -14.05
CA THR A 268 15.98 2.02 -15.34
C THR A 268 17.09 1.84 -16.37
N ILE A 269 16.83 1.03 -17.41
CA ILE A 269 17.79 0.78 -18.51
C ILE A 269 17.57 1.72 -19.69
N LEU A 270 16.34 2.22 -19.87
CA LEU A 270 15.99 3.20 -20.89
C LEU A 270 15.10 4.26 -20.25
N GLN A 271 15.46 5.54 -20.38
CA GLN A 271 14.73 6.62 -19.73
C GLN A 271 14.36 7.74 -20.72
N GLY A 272 13.13 8.24 -20.60
CA GLY A 272 12.70 9.49 -21.23
C GLY A 272 12.56 9.45 -22.75
N LEU A 273 12.48 8.26 -23.36
CA LEU A 273 12.35 8.09 -24.80
C LEU A 273 11.00 8.63 -25.28
N LEU A 274 10.96 9.54 -26.24
CA LEU A 274 9.67 10.00 -26.79
C LEU A 274 9.10 8.94 -27.72
N ALA A 275 7.85 8.55 -27.49
CA ALA A 275 7.17 7.49 -28.25
C ALA A 275 7.18 7.73 -29.76
N ARG A 276 7.15 9.00 -30.20
CA ARG A 276 7.23 9.37 -31.63
C ARG A 276 8.52 8.92 -32.35
N PHE A 277 9.58 8.62 -31.60
CA PHE A 277 10.88 8.19 -32.13
C PHE A 277 11.17 6.70 -31.88
N VAL A 278 10.23 5.98 -31.26
CA VAL A 278 10.42 4.59 -30.83
C VAL A 278 9.38 3.71 -31.51
N ASP A 279 9.84 2.67 -32.20
CA ASP A 279 8.97 1.55 -32.54
C ASP A 279 8.81 0.67 -31.29
N VAL A 280 7.69 0.84 -30.60
CA VAL A 280 7.42 0.16 -29.33
C VAL A 280 7.26 -1.35 -29.51
N LYS A 281 6.82 -1.80 -30.70
CA LYS A 281 6.71 -3.24 -30.96
C LYS A 281 8.08 -3.87 -31.11
N ALA A 282 8.94 -3.25 -31.91
CA ALA A 282 10.33 -3.69 -32.06
C ALA A 282 11.10 -3.64 -30.72
N LEU A 283 10.81 -2.63 -29.87
CA LEU A 283 11.37 -2.57 -28.52
C LEU A 283 10.90 -3.76 -27.67
N LEU A 284 9.62 -4.11 -27.68
CA LEU A 284 9.12 -5.27 -26.93
C LEU A 284 9.72 -6.58 -27.46
N GLU A 285 9.90 -6.71 -28.77
CA GLU A 285 10.59 -7.85 -29.39
C GLU A 285 12.05 -7.96 -28.91
N TYR A 286 12.79 -6.84 -28.88
CA TYR A 286 14.14 -6.81 -28.33
C TYR A 286 14.19 -7.23 -26.85
N LEU A 287 13.29 -6.70 -26.02
CA LEU A 287 13.21 -7.09 -24.60
C LEU A 287 12.85 -8.58 -24.44
N GLN A 288 12.10 -9.14 -25.38
CA GLN A 288 11.78 -10.56 -25.45
C GLN A 288 13.00 -11.42 -25.82
N GLU A 289 13.74 -11.02 -26.85
CA GLU A 289 14.96 -11.71 -27.31
C GLU A 289 16.03 -11.76 -26.23
N GLU A 290 16.22 -10.65 -25.52
CA GLU A 290 17.16 -10.55 -24.39
C GLU A 290 16.63 -11.18 -23.08
N GLN A 291 15.40 -11.73 -23.10
CA GLN A 291 14.73 -12.35 -21.95
C GLN A 291 14.66 -11.47 -20.70
N LEU A 292 14.55 -10.15 -20.88
CA LEU A 292 14.60 -9.22 -19.76
C LEU A 292 13.34 -9.28 -18.88
N HIS A 293 13.54 -9.22 -17.57
CA HIS A 293 12.46 -9.12 -16.58
C HIS A 293 12.27 -7.66 -16.20
N GLY A 294 11.03 -7.18 -16.11
CA GLY A 294 10.79 -5.83 -15.61
C GLY A 294 9.51 -5.19 -16.11
N SER A 295 9.57 -3.91 -16.46
CA SER A 295 8.41 -3.15 -16.91
C SER A 295 8.78 -2.07 -17.92
N LEU A 296 7.92 -1.93 -18.94
CA LEU A 296 7.90 -0.76 -19.81
C LEU A 296 6.78 0.17 -19.35
N LEU A 297 7.15 1.41 -19.04
CA LEU A 297 6.25 2.46 -18.60
C LEU A 297 6.03 3.45 -19.75
N ALA A 298 4.77 3.77 -20.03
CA ALA A 298 4.36 4.80 -20.97
C ALA A 298 3.67 5.93 -20.21
N ARG A 299 4.36 7.05 -20.01
CA ARG A 299 3.84 8.25 -19.37
C ARG A 299 3.33 9.22 -20.43
N ALA A 300 2.02 9.21 -20.64
CA ALA A 300 1.31 10.23 -21.41
C ALA A 300 1.02 11.45 -20.49
N PRO A 301 0.59 12.60 -21.04
CA PRO A 301 0.34 13.80 -20.23
C PRO A 301 -0.70 13.62 -19.12
N ASP A 302 -1.78 12.87 -19.40
CA ASP A 302 -2.92 12.70 -18.47
C ASP A 302 -3.15 11.23 -18.07
N GLU A 303 -2.25 10.33 -18.47
CA GLU A 303 -2.43 8.88 -18.32
C GLU A 303 -1.08 8.17 -18.20
N MET A 304 -1.06 7.04 -17.50
CA MET A 304 0.13 6.20 -17.35
C MET A 304 -0.21 4.76 -17.64
N GLY A 305 0.52 4.17 -18.58
CA GLY A 305 0.43 2.75 -18.92
C GLY A 305 1.66 1.99 -18.47
N ILE A 306 1.47 0.73 -18.07
CA ILE A 306 2.54 -0.16 -17.64
C ILE A 306 2.36 -1.50 -18.35
N ILE A 307 3.44 -1.98 -18.95
CA ILE A 307 3.58 -3.33 -19.49
C ILE A 307 4.54 -4.07 -18.56
N MET A 308 4.08 -5.17 -17.94
CA MET A 308 4.89 -6.04 -17.10
C MET A 308 5.49 -7.17 -17.94
N LEU A 309 6.78 -7.44 -17.74
CA LEU A 309 7.56 -8.40 -18.49
C LEU A 309 8.18 -9.45 -17.55
N ARG A 310 8.17 -10.71 -17.97
CA ARG A 310 8.83 -11.82 -17.27
C ARG A 310 9.54 -12.70 -18.28
N GLY A 311 10.87 -12.79 -18.16
CA GLY A 311 11.71 -13.53 -19.12
C GLY A 311 11.49 -13.01 -20.53
N GLY A 312 11.34 -11.70 -20.68
CA GLY A 312 11.04 -11.03 -21.94
C GLY A 312 9.59 -11.14 -22.43
N HIS A 313 8.78 -12.03 -21.86
CA HIS A 313 7.39 -12.22 -22.28
C HIS A 313 6.44 -11.26 -21.56
N LEU A 314 5.37 -10.88 -22.25
CA LEU A 314 4.29 -10.08 -21.69
C LEU A 314 3.56 -10.85 -20.59
N LEU A 315 3.72 -10.40 -19.33
CA LEU A 315 2.91 -10.89 -18.21
C LEU A 315 1.52 -10.22 -18.22
N GLY A 316 1.49 -8.94 -18.59
CA GLY A 316 0.27 -8.21 -18.84
C GLY A 316 0.48 -6.71 -18.90
N ALA A 317 -0.56 -5.98 -19.29
CA ALA A 317 -0.52 -4.53 -19.43
C ALA A 317 -1.77 -3.88 -18.84
N PHE A 318 -1.61 -2.69 -18.28
CA PHE A 318 -2.71 -1.93 -17.68
C PHE A 318 -2.41 -0.44 -17.70
N THR A 319 -3.40 0.38 -17.37
CA THR A 319 -3.26 1.85 -17.27
C THR A 319 -3.86 2.34 -15.95
N ARG A 320 -3.67 3.62 -15.60
CA ARG A 320 -4.29 4.19 -14.38
C ARG A 320 -5.81 4.13 -14.45
N SER A 321 -6.41 4.42 -15.62
CA SER A 321 -7.86 4.33 -15.81
C SER A 321 -8.39 2.91 -15.97
N GLN A 322 -7.55 1.98 -16.44
CA GLN A 322 -7.89 0.56 -16.63
C GLN A 322 -6.86 -0.32 -15.91
N PRO A 323 -6.99 -0.50 -14.59
CA PRO A 323 -6.00 -1.21 -13.78
C PRO A 323 -6.14 -2.75 -13.86
N GLN A 324 -7.08 -3.25 -14.65
CA GLN A 324 -7.22 -4.69 -14.90
C GLN A 324 -6.07 -5.16 -15.79
N LEU A 325 -5.39 -6.24 -15.37
CA LEU A 325 -4.25 -6.78 -16.10
C LEU A 325 -4.72 -7.43 -17.42
N SER A 326 -4.44 -6.77 -18.55
CA SER A 326 -4.72 -7.29 -19.89
C SER A 326 -3.61 -8.23 -20.35
N PRO A 327 -3.93 -9.38 -20.98
CA PRO A 327 -2.92 -10.26 -21.58
C PRO A 327 -2.28 -9.67 -22.84
N GLN A 328 -2.80 -8.54 -23.36
CA GLN A 328 -2.28 -7.84 -24.52
C GLN A 328 -1.82 -6.43 -24.16
N ALA A 329 -0.79 -5.94 -24.85
CA ALA A 329 -0.20 -4.62 -24.64
C ALA A 329 -1.01 -3.45 -25.24
N ASP A 330 -2.14 -3.72 -25.92
CA ASP A 330 -2.85 -2.74 -26.75
C ASP A 330 -3.26 -1.48 -26.01
N VAL A 331 -3.70 -1.61 -24.75
CA VAL A 331 -4.10 -0.48 -23.90
C VAL A 331 -2.95 0.51 -23.66
N VAL A 332 -1.71 0.01 -23.55
CA VAL A 332 -0.50 0.84 -23.37
C VAL A 332 0.04 1.32 -24.72
N LEU A 333 0.04 0.46 -25.74
CA LEU A 333 0.44 0.83 -27.10
C LEU A 333 -0.44 1.96 -27.67
N ALA A 334 -1.70 2.04 -27.26
CA ALA A 334 -2.58 3.15 -27.59
C ALA A 334 -2.06 4.50 -27.07
N LEU A 335 -1.45 4.54 -25.87
CA LEU A 335 -0.87 5.76 -25.30
C LEU A 335 0.35 6.22 -26.08
N CYS A 336 1.14 5.28 -26.61
CA CYS A 336 2.32 5.58 -27.41
C CYS A 336 2.01 6.25 -28.76
N LYS A 337 0.71 6.35 -29.15
CA LYS A 337 0.29 7.13 -30.32
C LYS A 337 0.32 8.65 -30.07
N ASP A 338 0.24 9.11 -28.81
CA ASP A 338 0.45 10.53 -28.50
C ASP A 338 1.95 10.84 -28.60
N PRO A 339 2.35 11.83 -29.43
CA PRO A 339 3.76 12.17 -29.63
C PRO A 339 4.45 12.77 -28.39
N ARG A 340 3.70 13.11 -27.34
CA ARG A 340 4.21 13.59 -26.04
C ARG A 340 4.43 12.46 -25.04
N THR A 341 3.97 11.24 -25.33
CA THR A 341 4.19 10.08 -24.47
C THR A 341 5.67 9.79 -24.35
N ARG A 342 6.12 9.61 -23.10
CA ARG A 342 7.49 9.21 -22.78
C ARG A 342 7.51 7.75 -22.34
N ILE A 343 8.48 7.01 -22.85
CA ILE A 343 8.72 5.62 -22.56
C ILE A 343 9.93 5.52 -21.65
N GLU A 344 9.77 4.69 -20.61
CA GLU A 344 10.82 4.27 -19.71
C GLU A 344 10.80 2.75 -19.62
N VAL A 345 11.96 2.11 -19.58
CA VAL A 345 12.08 0.66 -19.38
C VAL A 345 12.93 0.43 -18.16
N LYS A 346 12.35 -0.26 -17.18
CA LYS A 346 13.02 -0.77 -15.99
C LYS A 346 13.20 -2.26 -16.18
N ALA A 347 14.42 -2.77 -16.08
CA ALA A 347 14.67 -4.18 -16.33
C ALA A 347 15.92 -4.72 -15.65
N VAL A 348 15.91 -6.04 -15.43
CA VAL A 348 17.04 -6.85 -14.98
C VAL A 348 17.16 -8.09 -15.86
N ALA A 349 18.39 -8.56 -16.06
CA ALA A 349 18.66 -9.80 -16.80
C ALA A 349 18.37 -11.04 -15.93
N ASP A 350 18.80 -11.00 -14.68
CA ASP A 350 18.57 -12.09 -13.72
C ASP A 350 17.42 -11.76 -12.79
N LEU A 351 16.49 -12.71 -12.66
CA LEU A 351 15.37 -12.59 -11.74
C LEU A 351 15.81 -12.96 -10.33
N GLU A 352 16.10 -11.95 -9.51
CA GLU A 352 16.27 -12.17 -8.07
C GLU A 352 14.91 -12.36 -7.39
N GLU A 353 14.80 -13.41 -6.57
CA GLU A 353 13.63 -13.54 -5.70
C GLU A 353 13.63 -12.40 -4.67
N PRO A 354 12.46 -11.80 -4.40
CA PRO A 354 12.38 -10.66 -3.50
C PRO A 354 12.85 -11.06 -2.10
N SER A 355 13.85 -10.35 -1.59
CA SER A 355 14.40 -10.65 -0.26
C SER A 355 13.34 -10.43 0.83
N SER A 356 13.14 -11.45 1.66
CA SER A 356 12.20 -11.37 2.78
C SER A 356 12.76 -10.51 3.89
N VAL A 357 11.96 -9.60 4.42
CA VAL A 357 12.24 -8.86 5.64
C VAL A 357 11.58 -9.58 6.82
N ASN A 358 12.29 -9.68 7.95
CA ASN A 358 11.72 -10.26 9.16
C ASN A 358 10.62 -9.36 9.72
N LEU A 359 9.38 -9.84 9.66
CA LEU A 359 8.20 -9.09 10.10
C LEU A 359 8.28 -8.70 11.58
N GLU A 360 8.80 -9.55 12.45
CA GLU A 360 8.85 -9.26 13.88
C GLU A 360 9.89 -8.19 14.21
N ASP A 361 10.98 -8.14 13.46
CA ASP A 361 11.96 -7.05 13.58
C ASP A 361 11.35 -5.71 13.16
N MET A 362 10.47 -5.72 12.14
CA MET A 362 9.75 -4.52 11.69
C MET A 362 8.69 -4.06 12.69
N LEU A 363 8.00 -4.98 13.36
CA LEU A 363 6.97 -4.67 14.35
C LEU A 363 7.52 -4.20 15.70
N THR A 364 8.69 -4.72 16.09
CA THR A 364 9.33 -4.41 17.39
C THR A 364 10.22 -3.17 17.37
N SER A 365 10.58 -2.68 16.18
CA SER A 365 11.42 -1.48 16.05
C SER A 365 10.69 -0.26 16.61
N PRO A 366 11.27 0.47 17.58
CA PRO A 366 10.65 1.68 18.09
C PRO A 366 10.56 2.69 16.96
N ALA A 367 9.37 3.27 16.78
CA ALA A 367 9.23 4.50 16.00
C ALA A 367 10.24 5.49 16.57
N MET A 368 11.27 5.84 15.80
CA MET A 368 12.16 6.92 16.22
C MET A 368 11.28 8.15 16.43
N ALA A 369 11.19 8.56 17.70
CA ALA A 369 10.48 9.76 18.09
C ALA A 369 11.02 10.88 17.20
N HIS A 370 10.13 11.50 16.42
CA HIS A 370 10.42 12.79 15.84
C HIS A 370 10.76 13.70 17.02
N GLN A 371 12.05 13.95 17.26
CA GLN A 371 12.44 15.15 17.96
C GLN A 371 12.00 16.28 17.05
N SER A 372 10.83 16.84 17.37
CA SER A 372 10.48 18.19 16.96
C SER A 372 11.61 19.08 17.46
N ALA A 373 12.55 19.38 16.58
CA ALA A 373 13.49 20.47 16.78
C ALA A 373 12.62 21.70 17.00
N ARG A 374 12.48 22.12 18.26
CA ARG A 374 11.91 23.40 18.63
C ARG A 374 12.75 24.45 17.93
N THR A 375 12.22 25.02 16.87
CA THR A 375 12.74 26.25 16.29
C THR A 375 12.71 27.32 17.38
N ALA A 376 13.89 27.81 17.77
CA ALA A 376 14.00 28.98 18.61
C ALA A 376 13.39 30.19 17.87
N PRO A 377 12.69 31.10 18.58
CA PRO A 377 12.06 32.25 17.94
C PRO A 377 13.13 33.23 17.45
N SER A 378 13.06 33.60 16.18
CA SER A 378 13.85 34.69 15.59
C SER A 378 13.43 36.05 16.18
N PRO A 379 14.35 37.02 16.33
CA PRO A 379 14.03 38.36 16.82
C PRO A 379 13.20 39.17 15.79
N PRO A 380 12.44 40.20 16.23
CA PRO A 380 11.49 40.91 15.38
C PRO A 380 12.18 41.84 14.37
N PRO A 381 11.53 42.15 13.23
CA PRO A 381 12.10 43.02 12.20
C PRO A 381 12.12 44.49 12.63
N VAL A 382 13.24 45.15 12.37
CA VAL A 382 13.44 46.59 12.57
C VAL A 382 12.70 47.39 11.50
N ALA A 383 12.09 48.49 11.94
CA ALA A 383 11.24 49.38 11.17
C ALA A 383 11.88 49.96 9.89
N GLN A 384 11.04 50.10 8.86
CA GLN A 384 11.31 50.68 7.55
C GLN A 384 11.75 52.15 7.65
N ARG A 385 12.74 52.55 6.84
CA ARG A 385 13.06 53.94 6.52
C ARG A 385 12.61 54.30 5.09
N PRO A 386 12.30 55.58 4.80
CA PRO A 386 11.57 55.96 3.59
C PRO A 386 12.45 56.08 2.34
N ALA A 387 11.76 56.05 1.21
CA ALA A 387 12.21 56.06 -0.17
C ALA A 387 13.22 57.16 -0.55
N TYR A 388 14.16 56.79 -1.43
CA TYR A 388 14.92 57.73 -2.28
C TYR A 388 14.67 57.41 -3.76
N ALA A 389 14.56 58.48 -4.55
CA ALA A 389 14.14 58.57 -5.94
C ALA A 389 15.12 57.92 -6.96
N PRO A 390 14.69 57.66 -8.22
CA PRO A 390 15.44 56.85 -9.18
C PRO A 390 16.51 57.65 -9.94
N GLY A 391 17.68 57.04 -10.12
CA GLY A 391 18.76 57.51 -11.01
C GLY A 391 18.81 56.73 -12.34
N PRO A 392 19.46 57.29 -13.39
CA PRO A 392 19.25 56.96 -14.81
C PRO A 392 19.97 55.68 -15.30
N PRO A 393 19.65 55.17 -16.51
CA PRO A 393 20.06 53.85 -16.97
C PRO A 393 21.35 53.87 -17.81
N ALA A 394 22.20 52.84 -17.64
CA ALA A 394 23.19 52.36 -18.62
C ALA A 394 23.76 51.00 -18.14
N PRO A 395 24.43 50.21 -19.00
CA PRO A 395 24.05 49.69 -20.31
C PRO A 395 23.97 48.15 -20.28
N GLN A 396 23.33 47.55 -21.30
CA GLN A 396 23.31 46.10 -21.52
C GLN A 396 24.75 45.54 -21.55
N HIS A 397 25.07 44.64 -20.61
CA HIS A 397 26.25 43.78 -20.67
C HIS A 397 25.80 42.31 -20.74
N ALA A 398 26.47 41.61 -21.64
CA ALA A 398 26.41 40.18 -21.95
C ALA A 398 26.47 39.29 -20.69
N PRO A 399 26.00 38.02 -20.78
CA PRO A 399 26.08 37.09 -19.66
C PRO A 399 27.53 36.90 -19.19
N PRO A 400 27.84 37.05 -17.88
CA PRO A 400 29.13 36.65 -17.34
C PRO A 400 29.14 35.14 -17.02
N PRO A 401 30.34 34.57 -16.81
CA PRO A 401 30.76 33.33 -17.44
C PRO A 401 30.59 32.10 -16.57
N VAL A 402 30.79 30.94 -17.19
CA VAL A 402 31.19 29.68 -16.56
C VAL A 402 32.22 29.99 -15.47
N GLN A 403 31.84 29.86 -14.19
CA GLN A 403 32.75 30.08 -13.08
C GLN A 403 33.56 28.81 -12.84
N ALA A 404 34.82 28.94 -13.25
CA ALA A 404 36.05 28.39 -12.67
C ALA A 404 35.90 27.16 -11.77
N GLU A 405 36.45 26.05 -12.26
CA GLU A 405 37.04 24.99 -11.46
C GLU A 405 37.84 25.62 -10.30
N THR A 406 37.34 25.49 -9.08
CA THR A 406 38.21 25.49 -7.91
C THR A 406 39.11 24.26 -8.08
N ASP A 407 40.40 24.51 -8.33
CA ASP A 407 41.43 23.47 -8.32
C ASP A 407 41.61 23.03 -6.86
N VAL A 408 40.64 22.25 -6.37
CA VAL A 408 40.68 21.61 -5.05
C VAL A 408 41.89 20.69 -5.06
N ASP A 409 42.80 20.86 -4.09
CA ASP A 409 43.95 19.96 -3.91
C ASP A 409 43.45 18.60 -3.42
N TRP A 410 42.95 17.80 -4.38
CA TRP A 410 42.31 16.52 -4.12
C TRP A 410 43.27 15.53 -3.46
N GLU A 411 44.55 15.57 -3.83
CA GLU A 411 45.56 14.72 -3.22
C GLU A 411 45.80 15.12 -1.75
N GLY A 412 45.90 16.42 -1.46
CA GLY A 412 45.96 16.95 -0.10
C GLY A 412 44.75 16.60 0.75
N LEU A 413 43.54 16.83 0.21
CA LEU A 413 42.26 16.55 0.85
C LEU A 413 42.13 15.06 1.21
N MET A 414 42.39 14.16 0.24
CA MET A 414 42.28 12.73 0.47
C MET A 414 43.31 12.23 1.48
N ASN A 415 44.54 12.76 1.46
CA ASN A 415 45.56 12.45 2.47
C ASN A 415 45.12 12.86 3.88
N GLN A 416 44.45 14.02 4.01
CA GLN A 416 43.91 14.48 5.29
C GLN A 416 42.77 13.59 5.80
N LEU A 417 41.86 13.16 4.92
CA LEU A 417 40.78 12.23 5.27
C LEU A 417 41.30 10.85 5.66
N TYR A 418 42.34 10.35 4.98
CA TYR A 418 43.00 9.11 5.39
C TYR A 418 43.66 9.22 6.76
N ALA A 419 44.30 10.35 7.07
CA ALA A 419 44.89 10.59 8.37
C ALA A 419 43.83 10.61 9.49
N LEU A 420 42.69 11.28 9.27
CA LEU A 420 41.57 11.27 10.23
C LEU A 420 41.01 9.86 10.46
N ALA A 421 40.90 9.05 9.40
CA ALA A 421 40.45 7.67 9.51
C ALA A 421 41.44 6.82 10.33
N ASP A 422 42.74 6.96 10.08
CA ASP A 422 43.79 6.25 10.83
C ASP A 422 43.84 6.70 12.30
N GLU A 423 43.68 8.00 12.59
CA GLU A 423 43.64 8.54 13.95
C GLU A 423 42.42 8.03 14.74
N SER A 424 41.25 8.02 14.11
CA SER A 424 39.99 7.65 14.78
C SER A 424 39.80 6.14 14.93
N LEU A 425 40.26 5.34 13.94
CA LEU A 425 39.97 3.90 13.84
C LEU A 425 41.21 3.00 13.91
N GLY A 426 42.41 3.55 13.79
CA GLY A 426 43.67 2.80 13.79
C GLY A 426 43.67 1.66 12.78
N ASN A 427 44.03 0.45 13.22
CA ASN A 427 44.06 -0.75 12.39
C ASN A 427 42.71 -1.15 11.75
N ARG A 428 41.59 -0.52 12.16
CA ARG A 428 40.25 -0.76 11.60
C ARG A 428 39.86 0.24 10.51
N ALA A 429 40.72 1.21 10.20
CA ALA A 429 40.45 2.24 9.18
C ALA A 429 40.41 1.70 7.74
N LYS A 430 40.94 0.49 7.48
CA LYS A 430 41.10 -0.08 6.14
C LYS A 430 39.82 0.02 5.28
N LYS A 431 38.67 -0.36 5.83
CA LYS A 431 37.37 -0.32 5.12
C LYS A 431 36.94 1.11 4.79
N VAL A 432 37.16 2.07 5.70
CA VAL A 432 36.87 3.50 5.46
C VAL A 432 37.78 4.06 4.38
N LYS A 433 39.07 3.72 4.41
CA LYS A 433 40.05 4.15 3.40
C LYS A 433 39.75 3.55 2.03
N GLU A 434 39.29 2.30 1.94
CA GLU A 434 38.81 1.70 0.69
C GLU A 434 37.58 2.43 0.13
N MET A 435 36.63 2.81 0.99
CA MET A 435 35.45 3.58 0.58
C MET A 435 35.83 4.97 0.05
N LEU A 436 36.73 5.66 0.76
CA LEU A 436 37.29 6.94 0.34
C LEU A 436 38.05 6.82 -1.00
N ALA A 437 38.90 5.82 -1.16
CA ALA A 437 39.66 5.57 -2.40
C ALA A 437 38.76 5.27 -3.62
N SER A 438 37.58 4.68 -3.37
CA SER A 438 36.59 4.38 -4.43
C SER A 438 35.73 5.58 -4.85
N THR A 439 35.95 6.75 -4.25
CA THR A 439 35.14 7.95 -4.51
C THR A 439 35.69 8.73 -5.69
N GLU A 440 34.79 9.17 -6.57
CA GLU A 440 35.13 10.06 -7.68
C GLU A 440 35.69 11.40 -7.16
N PRO A 441 36.65 12.04 -7.86
CA PRO A 441 37.27 13.30 -7.45
C PRO A 441 36.30 14.49 -7.60
N HIS A 442 35.29 14.52 -6.75
CA HIS A 442 34.21 15.49 -6.73
C HIS A 442 33.68 15.68 -5.30
N LEU A 443 33.54 16.92 -4.84
CA LEU A 443 33.14 17.23 -3.46
C LEU A 443 31.78 16.62 -3.09
N ASP A 444 30.79 16.66 -3.99
CA ASP A 444 29.47 16.05 -3.73
C ASP A 444 29.51 14.51 -3.68
N ALA A 445 30.45 13.87 -4.39
CA ALA A 445 30.63 12.42 -4.31
C ALA A 445 31.27 12.04 -2.97
N LEU A 446 32.21 12.87 -2.49
CA LEU A 446 32.87 12.72 -1.20
C LEU A 446 31.91 12.89 -0.03
N ASP A 447 31.01 13.87 -0.09
CA ASP A 447 29.96 14.09 0.90
C ASP A 447 29.07 12.84 1.07
N ARG A 448 28.63 12.24 -0.04
CA ARG A 448 27.86 10.98 -0.04
C ARG A 448 28.66 9.80 0.49
N THR A 449 29.96 9.73 0.19
CA THR A 449 30.82 8.67 0.76
C THR A 449 30.97 8.84 2.28
N ILE A 450 31.11 10.06 2.79
CA ILE A 450 31.18 10.36 4.23
C ILE A 450 29.88 9.94 4.92
N ASP A 451 28.72 10.22 4.33
CA ASP A 451 27.42 9.74 4.83
C ASP A 451 27.39 8.22 4.94
N ARG A 452 27.88 7.52 3.91
CA ARG A 452 27.96 6.06 3.90
C ARG A 452 28.94 5.51 4.94
N ILE A 453 30.05 6.20 5.21
CA ILE A 453 31.01 5.83 6.27
C ILE A 453 30.34 5.88 7.64
N SER A 454 29.53 6.91 7.92
CA SER A 454 28.80 7.04 9.20
C SER A 454 27.82 5.90 9.47
N GLN A 455 27.25 5.32 8.40
CA GLN A 455 26.26 4.24 8.46
C GLN A 455 26.88 2.85 8.32
N THR A 456 28.18 2.76 8.05
CA THR A 456 28.87 1.48 7.84
C THR A 456 29.11 0.78 9.16
N SER A 457 28.72 -0.48 9.27
CA SER A 457 29.15 -1.31 10.41
C SER A 457 30.54 -1.88 10.16
N ILE A 458 31.45 -1.64 11.10
CA ILE A 458 32.77 -2.26 11.17
C ILE A 458 32.82 -3.05 12.47
N MET A 459 33.10 -4.36 12.37
CA MET A 459 33.20 -5.22 13.55
C MET A 459 34.16 -4.61 14.58
N PHE A 460 33.74 -4.58 15.85
CA PHE A 460 34.50 -4.07 16.99
C PHE A 460 34.83 -2.56 16.93
N VAL A 461 34.05 -1.79 16.16
CA VAL A 461 34.08 -0.32 16.18
C VAL A 461 32.72 0.17 16.67
N ASP A 462 32.73 1.05 17.66
CA ASP A 462 31.53 1.71 18.16
C ASP A 462 30.93 2.62 17.06
N PRO A 463 29.64 2.49 16.72
CA PRO A 463 28.97 3.38 15.77
C PRO A 463 29.15 4.87 16.07
N ALA A 464 29.25 5.26 17.35
CA ALA A 464 29.48 6.65 17.74
C ALA A 464 30.84 7.17 17.26
N ARG A 465 31.86 6.31 17.17
CA ARG A 465 33.18 6.68 16.64
C ARG A 465 33.15 6.93 15.13
N LEU A 466 32.32 6.19 14.39
CA LEU A 466 32.16 6.38 12.94
C LEU A 466 31.32 7.62 12.62
N ALA A 467 30.30 7.92 13.43
CA ALA A 467 29.56 9.17 13.34
C ALA A 467 30.48 10.38 13.61
N ASN A 468 31.26 10.36 14.69
CA ASN A 468 32.21 11.42 15.01
C ASN A 468 33.29 11.60 13.94
N LEU A 469 33.79 10.50 13.35
CA LEU A 469 34.74 10.56 12.24
C LEU A 469 34.11 11.22 11.01
N ALA A 470 32.87 10.85 10.67
CA ALA A 470 32.17 11.45 9.54
C ALA A 470 31.94 12.95 9.75
N ASP A 471 31.59 13.39 10.96
CA ASP A 471 31.45 14.81 11.27
C ASP A 471 32.77 15.58 11.12
N GLN A 472 33.89 15.00 11.55
CA GLN A 472 35.23 15.59 11.34
C GLN A 472 35.59 15.68 9.86
N MET A 473 35.29 14.63 9.09
CA MET A 473 35.52 14.63 7.63
C MET A 473 34.68 15.70 6.92
N ARG A 474 33.42 15.91 7.33
CA ARG A 474 32.57 16.99 6.79
C ARG A 474 33.14 18.37 7.10
N GLN A 475 33.71 18.57 8.29
CA GLN A 475 34.33 19.84 8.65
C GLN A 475 35.55 20.17 7.78
N VAL A 476 36.31 19.15 7.37
CA VAL A 476 37.41 19.32 6.40
C VAL A 476 36.84 19.64 5.01
N LEU A 477 35.78 18.95 4.59
CA LEU A 477 35.15 19.19 3.28
C LEU A 477 34.56 20.60 3.14
N GLU A 478 33.98 21.14 4.20
CA GLU A 478 33.41 22.50 4.23
C GLU A 478 34.49 23.59 4.15
N ALA A 479 35.75 23.28 4.49
CA ALA A 479 36.86 24.22 4.33
C ALA A 479 37.38 24.34 2.89
N GLU A 480 37.04 23.36 2.03
CA GLU A 480 37.42 23.30 0.60
C GLU A 480 36.31 23.82 -0.34
N ARG A 481 35.14 24.17 0.23
CA ARG A 481 34.01 24.83 -0.47
C ARG A 481 34.13 26.34 -0.33
#